data_AF-A0A7W8J7X5-F1
#
_entry.id   AF-A0A7W8J7X5-F1
#
_cell.length_a   1.000
_cell.length_b   1.000
_cell.length_c   1.000
_cell.angle_alpha   90.00
_cell.angle_beta   90.00
_cell.angle_gamma   90.00
#
_symmetry.space_group_name_H-M   'P 1'
#
loop_
_entity.id
_entity.type
_entity.pdbx_description
1 polymer ?
#
loop_
_entity_poly.entity_id
_entity_poly.type
_entity_poly.pdbx_seq_one_letter_code
_entity_poly.pdbx_strand_id
1 'polypeptide(L)'
;MNEADQQSKALAFLRLSIGLLFLIFAEYKLVNTEFIWGGLAHDLGQLLNEGAYPFIRPLLKNIILPHAVLFAAVIAISELLIALSLLTGVLVRWASLGGLTMMLLFLLTSNYPGPNSPFWLYFGASLDNSVLALCFIAFLISPPHQRWALRRPKQ
;
A
#
# COMPACT_ATOMS: atom_id res chain seq x y z
N MET A 1 18.33 23.29 -16.91
CA MET A 1 18.25 22.11 -16.02
C MET A 1 17.86 20.94 -16.91
N ASN A 2 18.66 19.86 -16.95
CA ASN A 2 18.44 18.78 -17.92
C ASN A 2 17.14 18.04 -17.56
N GLU A 3 16.27 17.73 -18.53
CA GLU A 3 14.94 17.13 -18.26
C GLU A 3 15.04 15.84 -17.43
N ALA A 4 16.09 15.05 -17.67
CA ALA A 4 16.39 13.83 -16.91
C ALA A 4 16.67 14.08 -15.41
N ASP A 5 17.31 15.20 -15.06
CA ASP A 5 17.59 15.55 -13.66
C ASP A 5 16.30 15.99 -12.94
N GLN A 6 15.39 16.65 -13.65
CA GLN A 6 14.09 17.06 -13.12
C GLN A 6 13.17 15.86 -12.89
N GLN A 7 13.11 14.91 -13.84
CA GLN A 7 12.38 13.65 -13.69
C GLN A 7 12.91 12.83 -12.50
N SER A 8 14.24 12.75 -12.34
CA SER A 8 14.88 12.05 -11.22
C SER A 8 14.50 12.65 -9.87
N LYS A 9 14.49 13.98 -9.78
CA LYS A 9 14.06 14.70 -8.56
C LYS A 9 12.58 14.49 -8.25
N ALA A 10 11.73 14.53 -9.27
CA ALA A 10 10.29 14.29 -9.11
C ALA A 10 10.00 12.88 -8.58
N LEU A 11 10.66 11.85 -9.13
CA LEU A 11 10.53 10.47 -8.66
C LEU A 11 11.08 10.28 -7.24
N ALA A 12 12.21 10.92 -6.91
CA ALA A 12 12.75 10.88 -5.55
C ALA A 12 11.80 11.56 -4.55
N PHE A 13 11.21 12.70 -4.92
CA PHE A 13 10.22 13.40 -4.10
C PHE A 13 8.97 12.53 -3.89
N LEU A 14 8.40 11.97 -4.97
CA LEU A 14 7.25 11.08 -4.90
C LEU A 14 7.53 9.88 -3.99
N ARG A 15 8.73 9.28 -4.09
CA ARG A 15 9.15 8.17 -3.22
C ARG A 15 9.16 8.55 -1.75
N LEU A 16 9.73 9.71 -1.42
CA LEU A 16 9.77 10.22 -0.06
C LEU A 16 8.38 10.54 0.48
N SER A 17 7.52 11.17 -0.32
CA SER A 17 6.14 11.47 0.06
C SER A 17 5.34 10.20 0.36
N ILE A 18 5.45 9.17 -0.49
CA ILE A 18 4.74 7.90 -0.29
C ILE A 18 5.33 7.13 0.90
N GLY A 19 6.66 7.13 1.05
CA GLY A 19 7.31 6.56 2.23
C GLY A 19 6.84 7.21 3.53
N LEU A 20 6.67 8.53 3.54
CA LEU A 20 6.18 9.28 4.70
C LEU A 20 4.70 9.00 5.00
N LEU A 21 3.86 8.90 3.97
CA LEU A 21 2.45 8.49 4.14
C LEU A 21 2.33 7.10 4.77
N PHE A 22 3.10 6.13 4.27
CA PHE A 22 3.14 4.79 4.85
C PHE A 22 3.70 4.78 6.28
N LEU A 23 4.64 5.68 6.59
CA LEU A 23 5.16 5.82 7.96
C LEU A 23 4.06 6.29 8.92
N ILE A 24 3.25 7.27 8.52
CA ILE A 24 2.11 7.77 9.31
C ILE A 24 1.07 6.66 9.51
N PHE A 25 0.75 5.88 8.47
CA PHE A 25 -0.17 4.74 8.58
C PHE A 25 0.36 3.65 9.50
N ALA A 26 1.65 3.30 9.37
CA ALA A 26 2.29 2.32 10.23
C ALA A 26 2.32 2.79 11.69
N GLU A 27 2.69 4.04 11.95
CA GLU A 27 2.66 4.64 13.29
C GLU A 27 1.24 4.59 13.88
N TYR A 28 0.23 5.03 13.11
CA TYR A 28 -1.16 5.00 13.54
C TYR A 28 -1.61 3.59 13.95
N LYS A 29 -1.25 2.55 13.18
CA LYS A 29 -1.63 1.16 13.46
C LYS A 29 -0.82 0.49 14.56
N LEU A 30 0.46 0.87 14.73
CA LEU A 30 1.34 0.30 15.75
C LEU A 30 1.13 0.94 17.11
N VAL A 31 0.84 2.25 17.16
CA VAL A 31 0.60 2.99 18.39
C VAL A 31 -0.84 2.78 18.87
N ASN A 32 -1.83 2.78 17.96
CA ASN A 32 -3.19 2.37 18.31
C ASN A 32 -3.28 0.84 18.28
N THR A 33 -2.79 0.21 19.35
CA THR A 33 -2.87 -1.24 19.57
C THR A 33 -4.30 -1.79 19.39
N GLU A 34 -5.33 -0.95 19.49
CA GLU A 34 -6.72 -1.27 19.16
C GLU A 34 -6.87 -1.90 17.76
N PHE A 35 -6.10 -1.47 16.75
CA PHE A 35 -6.12 -2.08 15.42
C PHE A 35 -5.71 -3.55 15.42
N ILE A 36 -4.71 -3.90 16.25
CA ILE A 36 -4.14 -5.24 16.35
C ILE A 36 -5.03 -6.17 17.17
N TRP A 37 -5.60 -5.69 18.28
CA TRP A 37 -6.37 -6.53 19.20
C TRP A 37 -7.84 -6.74 18.77
N GLY A 38 -8.41 -5.85 17.96
CA GLY A 38 -9.82 -5.97 17.56
C GLY A 38 -10.25 -5.16 16.34
N GLY A 39 -9.51 -4.11 15.98
CA GLY A 39 -9.85 -3.23 14.86
C GLY A 39 -9.92 -3.97 13.54
N LEU A 40 -8.92 -4.80 13.19
CA LEU A 40 -9.00 -5.59 11.96
C LEU A 40 -10.20 -6.55 11.95
N ALA A 41 -10.55 -7.16 13.09
CA ALA A 41 -11.71 -8.05 13.18
C ALA A 41 -13.03 -7.28 13.01
N HIS A 42 -13.12 -6.06 13.57
CA HIS A 42 -14.25 -5.17 13.40
C HIS A 42 -14.38 -4.70 11.94
N ASP A 43 -13.28 -4.21 11.35
CA ASP A 43 -13.21 -3.74 9.97
C ASP A 43 -13.57 -4.86 8.99
N LEU A 44 -13.06 -6.08 9.20
CA LEU A 44 -13.43 -7.25 8.39
C LEU A 44 -14.89 -7.64 8.56
N GLY A 45 -15.43 -7.54 9.78
CA GLY A 45 -16.85 -7.76 10.04
C GLY A 45 -17.74 -6.77 9.27
N GLN A 46 -17.36 -5.49 9.29
CA GLN A 46 -18.01 -4.45 8.50
C GLN A 46 -17.86 -4.71 6.99
N LEU A 47 -16.66 -5.09 6.53
CA LEU A 47 -16.39 -5.42 5.12
C LEU A 47 -17.26 -6.57 4.59
N LEU A 48 -17.46 -7.60 5.42
CA LEU A 48 -18.32 -8.74 5.08
C LEU A 48 -19.79 -8.34 4.97
N ASN A 49 -20.22 -7.32 5.73
CA ASN A 49 -21.57 -6.78 5.71
C ASN A 49 -21.79 -5.77 4.57
N GLU A 50 -20.85 -4.85 4.32
CA GLU A 50 -20.94 -3.79 3.32
C GLU A 50 -20.69 -4.29 1.89
N GLY A 51 -19.87 -5.33 1.73
CA GLY A 51 -19.65 -5.95 0.43
C GLY A 51 -18.18 -6.22 0.14
N ALA A 52 -17.70 -7.41 0.50
CA ALA A 52 -16.47 -7.96 -0.05
C ALA A 52 -16.77 -8.79 -1.32
N TYR A 53 -15.78 -8.90 -2.21
CA TYR A 53 -15.91 -9.72 -3.41
C TYR A 53 -16.22 -11.19 -3.05
N PRO A 54 -17.15 -11.84 -3.75
CA PRO A 54 -17.69 -13.15 -3.35
C PRO A 54 -16.64 -14.26 -3.28
N PHE A 55 -15.60 -14.21 -4.11
CA PHE A 55 -14.51 -15.18 -4.12
C PHE A 55 -13.53 -15.02 -2.93
N ILE A 56 -13.46 -13.83 -2.34
CA ILE A 56 -12.55 -13.50 -1.24
C ILE A 56 -13.23 -13.67 0.13
N ARG A 57 -14.55 -13.50 0.22
CA ARG A 57 -15.35 -13.74 1.44
C ARG A 57 -14.99 -15.03 2.20
N PRO A 58 -14.88 -16.22 1.58
CA PRO A 58 -14.55 -17.44 2.32
C PRO A 58 -13.13 -17.40 2.91
N LEU A 59 -12.18 -16.78 2.22
CA LEU A 59 -10.81 -16.62 2.69
C LEU A 59 -10.75 -15.67 3.89
N LEU A 60 -11.47 -14.54 3.83
CA LEU A 60 -11.55 -13.59 4.95
C LEU A 60 -12.17 -14.23 6.18
N LYS A 61 -13.30 -14.94 6.01
CA LYS A 61 -14.05 -15.51 7.14
C LYS A 61 -13.35 -16.70 7.78
N ASN A 62 -12.74 -17.59 6.99
CA ASN A 62 -12.24 -18.87 7.50
C ASN A 62 -10.74 -18.85 7.84
N ILE A 63 -9.96 -17.95 7.23
CA ILE A 63 -8.50 -17.90 7.42
C ILE A 63 -8.10 -16.65 8.20
N ILE A 64 -8.55 -15.47 7.73
CA ILE A 64 -8.09 -14.19 8.27
C ILE A 64 -8.78 -13.85 9.59
N LEU A 65 -10.11 -13.94 9.68
CA LEU A 65 -10.89 -13.61 10.88
C LEU A 65 -10.42 -14.38 12.14
N PRO A 66 -10.20 -15.71 12.13
CA PRO A 66 -9.73 -16.43 13.32
C PRO A 66 -8.29 -16.08 13.73
N HIS A 67 -7.48 -15.57 12.80
CA HIS A 67 -6.10 -15.15 13.05
C HIS A 67 -5.93 -13.64 12.88
N ALA A 68 -6.98 -12.85 13.13
CA ALA A 68 -7.01 -11.43 12.79
C ALA A 68 -5.87 -10.65 13.44
N VAL A 69 -5.51 -10.97 14.69
CA VAL A 69 -4.39 -10.33 15.41
C VAL A 69 -3.05 -10.56 14.70
N LEU A 70 -2.79 -11.78 14.25
CA LEU A 70 -1.55 -12.11 13.53
C LEU A 70 -1.49 -11.38 12.19
N PHE A 71 -2.58 -11.39 11.43
CA PHE A 71 -2.64 -10.69 10.15
C PHE A 71 -2.56 -9.16 10.33
N ALA A 72 -3.19 -8.60 11.36
CA ALA A 72 -3.10 -7.18 11.68
C ALA A 72 -1.66 -6.76 12.00
N ALA A 73 -0.96 -7.56 12.81
CA ALA A 73 0.46 -7.33 13.11
C ALA A 73 1.33 -7.44 11.87
N VAL A 74 1.13 -8.46 11.02
CA VAL A 74 1.87 -8.63 9.76
C VAL A 74 1.64 -7.44 8.82
N ILE A 75 0.40 -6.97 8.69
CA ILE A 75 0.05 -5.79 7.87
C ILE A 75 0.77 -4.55 8.40
N ALA A 76 0.68 -4.28 9.71
CA ALA A 76 1.31 -3.10 10.32
C ALA A 76 2.85 -3.13 10.18
N ILE A 77 3.48 -4.28 10.42
CA ILE A 77 4.92 -4.45 10.23
C ILE A 77 5.31 -4.28 8.76
N SER A 78 4.50 -4.80 7.83
CA SER A 78 4.75 -4.68 6.39
C SER A 78 4.68 -3.22 5.94
N GLU A 79 3.69 -2.46 6.41
CA GLU A 79 3.59 -1.02 6.13
C GLU A 79 4.81 -0.26 6.64
N LEU A 80 5.29 -0.58 7.84
CA LEU A 80 6.50 0.02 8.40
C LEU A 80 7.74 -0.32 7.57
N LEU A 81 7.91 -1.58 7.17
CA LEU A 81 9.04 -2.02 6.34
C LEU A 81 9.03 -1.33 4.96
N ILE A 82 7.85 -1.16 4.36
CA ILE A 82 7.69 -0.43 3.10
C ILE A 82 8.07 1.04 3.30
N ALA A 83 7.56 1.69 4.36
CA ALA A 83 7.89 3.08 4.68
C ALA A 83 9.40 3.29 4.80
N LEU A 84 10.06 2.46 5.61
CA LEU A 84 11.52 2.52 5.82
C LEU A 84 12.29 2.28 4.52
N SER A 85 11.87 1.32 3.70
CA SER A 85 12.51 1.03 2.42
C SER A 85 12.38 2.19 1.42
N LEU A 86 11.21 2.82 1.34
CA LEU A 86 10.98 3.98 0.47
C LEU A 86 11.75 5.23 0.94
N LEU A 87 11.80 5.48 2.25
CA LEU A 87 12.51 6.61 2.83
C LEU A 87 14.03 6.47 2.70
N THR A 88 14.58 5.31 3.06
CA THR A 88 16.02 5.04 2.97
C THR A 88 16.49 4.84 1.53
N GLY A 89 15.59 4.47 0.61
CA GLY A 89 15.93 4.12 -0.76
C GLY A 89 16.61 2.76 -0.91
N VAL A 90 16.67 1.95 0.16
CA VAL A 90 17.23 0.60 0.18
C VAL A 90 16.11 -0.39 -0.10
N LEU A 91 16.34 -1.38 -0.97
CA LEU A 91 15.36 -2.44 -1.31
C LEU A 91 14.03 -1.95 -1.91
N VAL A 92 13.97 -0.72 -2.46
CA VAL A 92 12.76 -0.08 -3.02
C VAL A 92 11.95 -1.00 -3.95
N ARG A 93 12.60 -1.84 -4.76
CA ARG A 93 11.89 -2.78 -5.64
C ARG A 93 11.09 -3.85 -4.88
N TRP A 94 11.69 -4.44 -3.85
CA TRP A 94 11.03 -5.46 -3.02
C TRP A 94 9.92 -4.84 -2.19
N ALA A 95 10.16 -3.65 -1.62
CA ALA A 95 9.11 -2.90 -0.93
C ALA A 95 7.98 -2.46 -1.87
N SER A 96 8.30 -2.08 -3.12
CA SER A 96 7.27 -1.73 -4.10
C SER A 96 6.45 -2.95 -4.53
N LEU A 97 7.08 -4.12 -4.63
CA LEU A 97 6.37 -5.37 -4.90
C LEU A 97 5.43 -5.72 -3.74
N GLY A 98 5.93 -5.65 -2.50
CA GLY A 98 5.11 -5.91 -1.30
C GLY A 98 3.97 -4.91 -1.14
N GLY A 99 4.25 -3.61 -1.33
CA GLY A 99 3.24 -2.55 -1.31
C GLY A 99 2.19 -2.72 -2.40
N LEU A 100 2.59 -3.06 -3.62
CA LEU A 100 1.66 -3.37 -4.71
C LEU A 100 0.76 -4.56 -4.37
N THR A 101 1.32 -5.66 -3.85
CA THR A 101 0.55 -6.83 -3.43
C THR A 101 -0.45 -6.49 -2.32
N MET A 102 -0.03 -5.69 -1.33
CA MET A 102 -0.92 -5.23 -0.25
C MET A 102 -2.07 -4.36 -0.79
N MET A 103 -1.77 -3.38 -1.64
CA MET A 103 -2.80 -2.52 -2.23
C MET A 103 -3.79 -3.31 -3.10
N LEU A 104 -3.31 -4.30 -3.85
CA LEU A 104 -4.16 -5.21 -4.63
C LEU A 104 -5.04 -6.04 -3.72
N LEU A 105 -4.50 -6.58 -2.62
CA LEU A 105 -5.28 -7.34 -1.66
C LEU A 105 -6.39 -6.47 -1.07
N PHE A 106 -6.06 -5.25 -0.63
CA PHE A 106 -7.04 -4.30 -0.12
C PHE A 106 -8.13 -3.98 -1.15
N LEU A 107 -7.76 -3.66 -2.39
CA LEU A 107 -8.70 -3.39 -3.48
C LEU A 107 -9.67 -4.56 -3.74
N LEU A 108 -9.21 -5.80 -3.57
CA LEU A 108 -10.07 -6.98 -3.74
C LEU A 108 -10.86 -7.34 -2.48
N THR A 109 -10.46 -6.84 -1.31
CA THR A 109 -11.21 -7.05 -0.07
C THR A 109 -12.31 -5.99 0.13
N SER A 110 -12.06 -4.73 -0.25
CA SER A 110 -12.92 -3.60 0.12
C SER A 110 -13.86 -3.12 -0.98
N ASN A 111 -15.01 -2.62 -0.55
CA ASN A 111 -15.90 -1.74 -1.32
C ASN A 111 -16.35 -2.31 -2.68
N TYR A 112 -16.90 -3.53 -2.66
CA TYR A 112 -17.45 -4.18 -3.85
C TYR A 112 -18.73 -3.46 -4.32
N PRO A 113 -18.73 -2.80 -5.50
CA PRO A 113 -19.86 -2.00 -5.93
C PRO A 113 -21.03 -2.82 -6.49
N GLY A 114 -20.91 -4.15 -6.61
CA GLY A 114 -21.97 -5.05 -7.07
C GLY A 114 -21.80 -5.58 -8.51
N PRO A 115 -22.49 -6.69 -8.89
CA PRO A 115 -22.22 -7.45 -10.12
C PRO A 115 -22.44 -6.68 -11.44
N ASN A 116 -23.28 -5.64 -11.42
CA ASN A 116 -23.67 -4.87 -12.61
C ASN A 116 -23.13 -3.43 -12.59
N SER A 117 -22.19 -3.13 -11.71
CA SER A 117 -21.63 -1.79 -11.60
C SER A 117 -20.66 -1.50 -12.75
N PRO A 118 -20.59 -0.26 -13.25
CA PRO A 118 -19.69 0.10 -14.33
C PRO A 118 -18.22 -0.01 -13.87
N PHE A 119 -17.32 -0.37 -14.79
CA PHE A 119 -15.90 -0.64 -14.51
C PHE A 119 -15.21 0.47 -13.70
N TRP A 120 -15.48 1.74 -14.02
CA TRP A 120 -14.93 2.89 -13.30
C TRP A 120 -15.32 2.95 -11.83
N LEU A 121 -16.47 2.42 -11.44
CA LEU A 121 -16.96 2.45 -10.06
C LEU A 121 -16.16 1.49 -9.17
N TYR A 122 -15.58 0.43 -9.73
CA TYR A 122 -14.65 -0.45 -9.00
C TYR A 122 -13.34 0.26 -8.65
N PHE A 123 -12.81 1.09 -9.57
CA PHE A 123 -11.64 1.93 -9.29
C PHE A 123 -11.99 3.09 -8.34
N GLY A 124 -13.15 3.72 -8.54
CA GLY A 124 -13.67 4.79 -7.69
C GLY A 124 -13.88 4.37 -6.24
N ALA A 125 -14.41 3.18 -6.01
CA ALA A 125 -14.69 2.64 -4.69
C ALA A 125 -13.41 2.34 -3.88
N SER A 126 -12.28 2.07 -4.54
CA SER A 126 -10.98 1.81 -3.90
C SER A 126 -9.91 2.78 -4.41
N LEU A 127 -10.27 4.07 -4.52
CA LEU A 127 -9.40 5.09 -5.12
C LEU A 127 -8.07 5.20 -4.36
N ASP A 128 -8.12 5.18 -3.03
CA ASP A 128 -6.94 5.29 -2.17
C ASP A 128 -5.92 4.16 -2.44
N ASN A 129 -6.40 2.92 -2.55
CA ASN A 129 -5.57 1.76 -2.81
C ASN A 129 -5.07 1.73 -4.27
N SER A 130 -5.91 2.12 -5.23
CA SER A 130 -5.55 2.09 -6.66
C SER A 130 -4.51 3.14 -7.05
N VAL A 131 -4.60 4.36 -6.49
CA VAL A 131 -3.60 5.42 -6.71
C VAL A 131 -2.24 4.99 -6.14
N LEU A 132 -2.22 4.45 -4.92
CA LEU A 132 -1.00 3.95 -4.30
C LEU A 132 -0.40 2.78 -5.10
N ALA A 133 -1.23 1.86 -5.59
CA ALA A 133 -0.79 0.75 -6.46
C ALA A 133 -0.11 1.27 -7.73
N LEU A 134 -0.66 2.29 -8.39
CA LEU A 134 -0.05 2.91 -9.58
C LEU A 134 1.30 3.55 -9.25
N CYS A 135 1.43 4.21 -8.09
CA CYS A 135 2.72 4.75 -7.67
C CYS A 135 3.77 3.66 -7.42
N PHE A 136 3.39 2.53 -6.81
CA PHE A 136 4.30 1.39 -6.66
C PHE A 136 4.73 0.78 -7.99
N ILE A 137 3.81 0.70 -8.96
CA ILE A 137 4.13 0.29 -10.34
C ILE A 137 5.15 1.26 -10.96
N ALA A 138 4.96 2.58 -10.80
CA ALA A 138 5.91 3.58 -11.29
C ALA A 138 7.31 3.41 -10.67
N PHE A 139 7.40 3.03 -9.39
CA PHE A 139 8.67 2.72 -8.73
C PHE A 139 9.31 1.41 -9.20
N LEU A 140 8.51 0.41 -9.57
CA LEU A 140 8.97 -0.86 -10.13
C LEU A 140 9.57 -0.68 -11.52
N ILE A 141 8.91 0.12 -12.36
CA ILE A 141 9.33 0.40 -13.74
C ILE A 141 10.52 1.37 -13.77
N SER A 142 10.64 2.26 -12.77
CA SER A 142 11.72 3.25 -12.72
C SER A 142 13.12 2.62 -12.70
N PRO A 143 14.06 3.13 -13.53
CA PRO A 143 15.37 2.51 -13.68
C PRO A 143 16.26 2.69 -12.43
N PRO A 144 17.18 1.74 -12.15
CA PRO A 144 18.00 1.72 -10.92
C PRO A 144 18.92 2.93 -10.71
N HIS A 145 19.30 3.62 -11.79
CA HIS A 145 20.34 4.65 -11.76
C HIS A 145 19.88 5.97 -11.10
N GLN A 146 18.58 6.17 -10.87
CA GLN A 146 18.04 7.36 -10.20
C GLN A 146 17.95 7.22 -8.67
N ARG A 147 18.34 6.07 -8.10
CA ARG A 147 18.21 5.75 -6.67
C ARG A 147 18.98 6.71 -5.73
N TRP A 148 19.95 7.46 -6.26
CA TRP A 148 20.88 8.33 -5.53
C TRP A 148 20.96 9.75 -6.14
N ALA A 149 19.88 10.28 -6.71
CA ALA A 149 19.90 11.58 -7.39
C ALA A 149 20.27 12.79 -6.49
N LEU A 150 20.44 12.61 -5.18
CA LEU A 150 20.93 13.63 -4.25
C LEU A 150 22.44 13.92 -4.36
N ARG A 151 23.21 13.16 -5.16
CA ARG A 151 24.65 13.43 -5.32
C ARG A 151 25.11 13.32 -6.77
N ARG A 152 25.22 14.46 -7.45
CA ARG A 152 26.31 14.66 -8.42
C ARG A 152 27.32 15.62 -7.79
N PRO A 153 28.57 15.21 -7.51
CA PRO A 153 29.64 16.19 -7.31
C PRO A 153 29.74 17.01 -8.60
N LYS A 154 29.79 18.34 -8.44
CA LYS A 154 30.08 19.27 -9.53
C LYS A 154 31.41 18.85 -10.18
N GLN A 155 31.41 18.54 -11.46
CA GLN A 155 32.58 18.73 -12.33
C GLN A 155 32.45 20.11 -12.96
#